data_AF-A0A132BS60-F1
#
_entry.id   AF-A0A132BS60-F1
#
_cell.length_a   1.000
_cell.length_b   1.000
_cell.length_c   1.000
_cell.angle_alpha   90.00
_cell.angle_beta   90.00
_cell.angle_gamma   90.00
#
_symmetry.space_group_name_H-M   'P 1'
#
loop_
_entity.id
_entity.type
_entity.pdbx_description
1 polymer ?
#
loop_
_entity_poly.entity_id
_entity_poly.type
_entity_poly.pdbx_seq_one_letter_code
_entity_poly.pdbx_strand_id
1 'polypeptide(L)'
;MKDRWYYRKAHTRRLSTGRTVSVRGGWAVRGDRESKKGASFRRTCPICGALIVSVGMPRGGWVHFEGGKGLTRIKHPCLHLGEGLSRRRDEDTPDLFEARLPF
;
A
#
# COMPACT_ATOMS: atom_id res chain seq x y z
N MET A 1 -16.49 17.74 -4.65
CA MET A 1 -16.48 16.41 -4.02
C MET A 1 -15.11 16.22 -3.36
N LYS A 2 -15.02 16.26 -2.03
CA LYS A 2 -13.74 16.14 -1.32
C LYS A 2 -13.38 14.65 -1.20
N ASP A 3 -12.40 14.23 -1.99
CA ASP A 3 -11.77 12.92 -1.93
C ASP A 3 -11.14 12.71 -0.56
N ARG A 4 -11.93 12.17 0.37
CA ARG A 4 -11.52 12.09 1.78
C ARG A 4 -10.66 10.85 1.99
N TRP A 5 -9.43 10.94 1.48
CA TRP A 5 -8.31 10.14 1.93
C TRP A 5 -8.23 10.22 3.44
N TYR A 6 -8.04 9.08 4.09
CA TYR A 6 -7.75 9.04 5.51
C TYR A 6 -6.66 8.00 5.76
N TYR A 7 -5.79 8.30 6.70
CA TYR A 7 -4.81 7.34 7.17
C TYR A 7 -5.48 6.39 8.15
N ARG A 8 -5.54 5.10 7.80
CA ARG A 8 -6.05 4.04 8.67
C ARG A 8 -4.90 3.52 9.52
N LYS A 9 -5.01 3.60 10.85
CA LYS A 9 -4.02 3.01 11.77
C LYS A 9 -3.99 1.48 11.64
N ALA A 10 -2.84 0.88 11.95
CA ALA A 10 -2.72 -0.56 12.07
C ALA A 10 -3.69 -1.09 13.15
N HIS A 11 -4.38 -2.18 12.88
CA HIS A 11 -5.36 -2.78 13.80
C HIS A 11 -5.58 -4.26 13.46
N THR A 12 -6.15 -5.01 14.40
CA THR A 12 -6.62 -6.36 14.15
C THR A 12 -8.04 -6.35 13.61
N ARG A 13 -8.34 -7.22 12.65
CA ARG A 13 -9.68 -7.37 12.08
C ARG A 13 -10.09 -8.84 12.09
N ARG A 14 -11.32 -9.10 12.55
CA ARG A 14 -11.96 -10.41 12.41
C ARG A 14 -12.61 -10.53 11.03
N LEU A 15 -12.26 -11.58 10.30
CA LEU A 15 -12.84 -11.91 9.01
C LEU A 15 -14.18 -12.63 9.20
N SER A 16 -15.02 -12.64 8.17
CA SER A 16 -16.29 -13.40 8.16
C SER A 16 -16.08 -14.91 8.36
N THR A 17 -14.89 -15.41 8.04
CA THR A 17 -14.46 -16.79 8.30
C THR A 17 -14.08 -17.07 9.75
N GLY A 18 -14.22 -16.09 10.65
CA GLY A 18 -13.90 -16.21 12.07
C GLY A 18 -12.42 -15.94 12.41
N ARG A 19 -11.51 -15.96 11.43
CA ARG A 19 -10.07 -15.71 11.60
C ARG A 19 -9.78 -14.24 11.96
N THR A 20 -8.82 -14.02 12.85
CA THR A 20 -8.27 -12.68 13.13
C THR A 20 -7.01 -12.45 12.31
N VAL A 21 -6.93 -11.31 11.62
CA VAL A 21 -5.76 -10.90 10.84
C VAL A 21 -5.24 -9.54 11.33
N SER A 22 -3.91 -9.37 11.33
CA SER A 22 -3.28 -8.07 11.56
C SER A 22 -3.31 -7.27 10.26
N VAL A 23 -3.94 -6.10 10.30
CA VAL A 23 -4.05 -5.18 9.17
C VAL A 23 -3.05 -4.05 9.39
N ARG A 24 -2.08 -3.91 8.49
CA ARG A 24 -1.11 -2.81 8.52
C ARG A 24 -1.80 -1.46 8.32
N GLY A 25 -1.20 -0.43 8.91
CA GLY A 25 -1.62 0.95 8.70
C GLY A 25 -1.36 1.38 7.26
N GLY A 26 -2.14 2.31 6.75
CA GLY A 26 -1.98 2.79 5.38
C GLY A 26 -3.06 3.79 4.99
N TRP A 27 -2.77 4.53 3.92
CA TRP A 27 -3.74 5.41 3.30
C TRP A 27 -4.88 4.60 2.70
N ALA A 28 -6.11 5.01 3.01
CA ALA A 28 -7.31 4.38 2.50
C ALA A 28 -8.22 5.44 1.88
N VAL A 29 -8.89 5.04 0.81
CA VAL A 29 -9.96 5.82 0.22
C VAL A 29 -11.26 5.42 0.91
N ARG A 30 -12.00 6.39 1.44
CA ARG A 30 -13.39 6.17 1.85
C ARG A 30 -14.21 6.04 0.56
N GLY A 31 -14.37 4.82 0.06
CA GLY A 31 -15.31 4.55 -1.03
C GLY A 31 -16.73 4.82 -0.54
N ASP A 32 -17.59 5.33 -1.43
CA ASP A 32 -19.03 5.30 -1.18
C ASP A 32 -19.44 3.85 -0.94
N ARG A 33 -20.36 3.63 0.00
CA ARG A 33 -20.86 2.29 0.39
C ARG A 33 -21.39 1.48 -0.82
N GLU A 34 -21.62 2.13 -1.96
CA GLU A 34 -22.07 1.56 -3.23
C GLU A 34 -20.96 1.24 -4.25
N SER A 35 -19.68 1.35 -3.87
CA SER A 35 -18.57 1.04 -4.79
C SER A 35 -18.66 -0.42 -5.25
N LYS A 36 -19.19 -0.65 -6.46
CA LYS A 36 -19.36 -1.98 -7.06
C LYS A 36 -18.03 -2.74 -6.99
N LYS A 37 -18.08 -4.02 -6.57
CA LYS A 37 -16.93 -4.94 -6.55
C LYS A 37 -16.13 -4.81 -7.86
N GLY A 38 -14.84 -4.54 -7.77
CA GLY A 38 -13.94 -4.43 -8.94
C GLY A 38 -13.86 -3.05 -9.59
N ALA A 39 -14.51 -2.02 -9.06
CA ALA A 39 -14.37 -0.67 -9.59
C ALA A 39 -12.94 -0.14 -9.39
N SER A 40 -12.33 0.32 -10.48
CA SER A 40 -11.08 1.06 -10.47
C SER A 40 -11.36 2.54 -10.68
N PHE A 41 -10.69 3.41 -9.93
CA PHE A 41 -10.88 4.86 -10.01
C PHE A 41 -9.53 5.56 -10.14
N ARG A 42 -9.48 6.59 -11.00
CA ARG A 42 -8.31 7.44 -11.17
C ARG A 42 -8.41 8.67 -10.27
N ARG A 43 -7.37 8.95 -9.50
CA ARG A 43 -7.30 10.10 -8.57
C ARG A 43 -5.86 10.60 -8.46
N THR A 44 -5.65 11.76 -7.87
CA THR A 44 -4.30 12.27 -7.56
C THR A 44 -3.79 11.69 -6.24
N CYS A 45 -2.50 11.36 -6.20
CA CYS A 45 -1.80 10.92 -5.00
C CYS A 45 -1.79 12.05 -3.97
N PRO A 46 -2.19 11.80 -2.71
CA PRO A 46 -2.22 12.84 -1.68
C PRO A 46 -0.83 13.28 -1.20
N ILE A 47 0.24 12.57 -1.59
CA ILE A 47 1.62 12.85 -1.17
C ILE A 47 2.37 13.63 -2.25
N CYS A 48 2.37 13.14 -3.50
CA CYS A 48 3.15 13.72 -4.59
C CYS A 48 2.31 14.33 -5.73
N GLY A 49 0.98 14.25 -5.67
CA GLY A 49 0.09 14.79 -6.70
C GLY A 49 -0.01 13.97 -8.00
N ALA A 50 0.82 12.94 -8.19
CA ALA A 50 0.79 12.09 -9.39
C ALA A 50 -0.56 11.38 -9.58
N LEU A 51 -0.94 11.10 -10.82
CA LEU A 51 -2.16 10.34 -11.10
C LEU A 51 -1.97 8.88 -10.65
N ILE A 52 -2.94 8.33 -9.93
CA ILE A 52 -2.94 6.95 -9.44
C ILE A 52 -4.26 6.24 -9.79
N VAL A 53 -4.20 4.93 -10.01
CA VAL A 53 -5.37 4.05 -10.13
C VAL A 53 -5.57 3.31 -8.81
N SER A 54 -6.71 3.51 -8.17
CA SER A 54 -7.10 2.76 -6.97
C SER A 54 -8.05 1.63 -7.34
N VAL A 55 -7.72 0.41 -6.94
CA VAL A 55 -8.51 -0.80 -7.23
C VAL A 55 -9.00 -1.42 -5.92
N GLY A 56 -10.31 -1.66 -5.85
CA GLY A 56 -10.92 -2.34 -4.71
C GLY A 56 -10.67 -3.84 -4.78
N MET A 57 -10.13 -4.43 -3.71
CA MET A 57 -9.76 -5.85 -3.69
C MET A 57 -10.93 -6.76 -3.27
N PRO A 58 -11.02 -8.00 -3.79
CA PRO A 58 -12.13 -8.92 -3.48
C PRO A 58 -12.29 -9.26 -1.99
N ARG A 59 -11.21 -9.26 -1.22
CA ARG A 59 -11.20 -9.53 0.24
C ARG A 59 -11.24 -8.24 1.09
N GLY A 60 -11.59 -7.11 0.46
CA GLY A 60 -11.59 -5.79 1.05
C GLY A 60 -10.21 -5.13 1.04
N GLY A 61 -10.21 -3.82 1.29
CA GLY A 61 -9.02 -2.98 1.14
C GLY A 61 -8.86 -2.45 -0.27
N TRP A 62 -7.86 -1.58 -0.43
CA TRP A 62 -7.54 -0.88 -1.67
C TRP A 62 -6.07 -1.12 -2.01
N VAL A 63 -5.77 -1.24 -3.29
CA VAL A 63 -4.40 -1.18 -3.82
C VAL A 63 -4.30 0.00 -4.77
N HIS A 64 -3.15 0.66 -4.75
CA HIS A 64 -2.90 1.90 -5.46
C HIS A 64 -1.75 1.73 -6.45
N PHE A 65 -2.03 1.94 -7.72
CA PHE A 65 -1.09 1.82 -8.82
C PHE A 65 -0.81 3.17 -9.45
N GLU A 66 0.30 3.28 -10.18
CA GLU A 66 0.57 4.43 -11.04
C GLU A 66 -0.52 4.60 -12.09
N GLY A 67 -0.96 5.84 -12.28
CA GLY A 67 -2.01 6.22 -13.24
C GLY A 67 -1.47 6.67 -14.60
N GLY A 68 -0.15 6.73 -14.76
CA GLY A 68 0.51 7.03 -16.03
C GLY A 68 0.17 6.02 -17.13
N LYS A 69 0.27 6.43 -18.39
CA LYS A 69 -0.02 5.58 -19.55
C LYS A 69 0.87 4.32 -19.51
N GLY A 70 0.24 3.15 -19.43
CA GLY A 70 0.94 1.86 -19.33
C GLY A 70 1.44 1.47 -17.93
N LEU A 71 1.31 2.32 -16.92
CA LEU A 71 1.83 2.07 -15.56
C LEU A 71 0.78 1.54 -14.58
N THR A 72 -0.43 1.20 -15.06
CA THR A 72 -1.60 0.82 -14.23
C THR A 72 -1.47 -0.46 -13.42
N ARG A 73 -0.31 -1.12 -13.46
CA ARG A 73 0.02 -2.33 -12.70
C ARG A 73 1.20 -2.14 -11.74
N ILE A 74 1.89 -0.99 -11.81
CA ILE A 74 3.04 -0.67 -10.95
C ILE A 74 2.52 -0.03 -9.67
N LYS A 75 2.91 -0.55 -8.51
CA LYS A 75 2.56 0.02 -7.21
C LYS A 75 3.10 1.45 -7.09
N HIS A 76 2.25 2.40 -6.70
CA HIS A 76 2.67 3.79 -6.56
C HIS A 76 3.55 3.98 -5.29
N PRO A 77 4.84 4.35 -5.42
CA PRO A 77 5.80 4.29 -4.31
C PRO A 77 5.35 4.99 -3.03
N CYS A 78 4.77 6.19 -3.14
CA CYS A 78 4.39 7.00 -1.98
C CYS A 78 3.41 6.29 -1.03
N LEU A 79 2.59 5.38 -1.54
CA LEU A 79 1.56 4.67 -0.77
C LEU A 79 2.02 3.30 -0.29
N HIS A 80 3.22 2.88 -0.70
CA HIS A 80 3.82 1.59 -0.37
C HIS A 80 5.19 1.73 0.32
N LEU A 81 5.58 2.94 0.72
CA LEU A 81 6.78 3.19 1.53
C LEU A 81 6.73 2.35 2.81
N GLY A 82 7.77 1.53 3.04
CA GLY A 82 7.84 0.61 4.18
C GLY A 82 7.08 -0.71 4.00
N GLU A 83 6.36 -0.91 2.90
CA GLU A 83 5.76 -2.21 2.58
C GLU A 83 6.86 -3.19 2.14
N GLY A 84 6.84 -4.41 2.69
CA GLY A 84 7.91 -5.39 2.45
C GLY A 84 9.19 -5.15 3.26
N LEU A 85 9.40 -3.94 3.81
CA LEU A 85 10.50 -3.69 4.73
C LEU A 85 10.22 -4.36 6.09
N SER A 86 11.10 -5.28 6.47
CA SER A 86 11.14 -5.88 7.80
C SER A 86 12.04 -5.06 8.70
N ARG A 87 11.79 -5.11 10.01
CA ARG A 87 12.79 -4.66 11.01
C ARG A 87 13.95 -5.64 11.14
N ARG A 88 13.80 -6.86 10.61
CA ARG A 88 14.89 -7.84 10.56
C ARG A 88 15.89 -7.39 9.52
N ARG A 89 17.18 -7.52 9.87
CA ARG A 89 18.29 -7.38 8.92
C ARG A 89 18.07 -8.38 7.80
N ASP A 90 18.26 -7.93 6.57
CA ASP A 90 18.25 -8.77 5.39
C ASP A 90 19.49 -9.68 5.43
N GLU A 91 19.30 -10.98 5.21
CA GLU A 91 20.41 -11.97 5.27
C GLU A 91 21.34 -11.85 4.05
N ASP A 92 20.83 -11.33 2.94
CA ASP A 92 21.54 -11.22 1.66
C ASP A 92 22.31 -9.91 1.48
N THR A 93 22.11 -8.93 2.38
CA THR A 93 22.81 -7.64 2.34
C THR A 93 24.06 -7.69 3.24
N PRO A 94 25.27 -7.89 2.68
CA PRO A 94 26.50 -7.89 3.47
C PRO A 94 26.74 -6.51 4.08
N ASP A 95 27.35 -6.47 5.27
CA ASP A 95 27.74 -5.20 5.87
C ASP A 95 28.88 -4.58 5.05
N LEU A 96 28.66 -3.37 4.53
CA LEU A 96 29.67 -2.60 3.81
C LEU A 96 30.89 -2.26 4.70
N PHE A 97 30.74 -2.37 6.03
CA PHE A 97 31.78 -2.03 7.00
C PHE A 97 32.32 -3.24 7.78
N GLU A 98 31.86 -4.48 7.52
CA GLU A 98 32.46 -5.70 8.12
C GLU A 98 33.77 -6.12 7.44
N ALA A 99 34.17 -5.47 6.34
CA ALA A 99 35.46 -5.70 5.71
C ALA A 99 36.60 -5.12 6.57
N ARG A 100 36.96 -5.82 7.65
CA ARG A 100 38.35 -5.84 8.13
C ARG A 100 39.18 -6.51 7.05
N LEU A 101 39.59 -5.73 6.05
CA LEU A 101 40.63 -6.14 5.13
C LEU A 101 41.91 -6.30 5.97
N PRO A 102 42.50 -7.51 6.03
CA PRO A 102 43.82 -7.66 6.61
C PRO A 102 44.81 -6.96 5.67
N PHE A 103 45.52 -5.97 6.20
CA PHE A 103 46.73 -5.45 5.57
C PHE A 103 47.85 -6.50 5.69
#